data_AF-A0A975WNZ6-F1
#
_entry.id   AF-A0A975WNZ6-F1
#
_cell.length_a   1.000
_cell.length_b   1.000
_cell.length_c   1.000
_cell.angle_alpha   90.00
_cell.angle_beta   90.00
_cell.angle_gamma   90.00
#
_symmetry.space_group_name_H-M   'P 1'
#
loop_
_entity.id
_entity.type
_entity.pdbx_description
1 polymer ?
#
loop_
_entity_poly.entity_id
_entity_poly.type
_entity_poly.pdbx_seq_one_letter_code
_entity_poly.pdbx_strand_id
1 'polypeptide(L)'
;MYEQNLVQTRAVSTGNPVLDVVKPIPTRAAAKEIFRQGFKSTPEALEALKQSQGGVLYRPIVSADAQEALLIQVVSLVHAGLRQRNLLAKGNAELFRLSLAVARQAPNVQGHRRPREVVVLEGALPRGILFVTSARMGRRVTAERIAQYLGTDPVPIEVMTPTGKILHWHLPVLRVNWAGSLDDFLAMFLITFGAAMRQGDLRAEVRIDRNQIAAEALAIMVGFCLGANLGLLIVERINTREAEPKSAVPVWSLLGQFTRHTGIPVLSMATPGGAAGLMRESSASGELSGRPITMNPPSRDSAVWAEVCTYAYQELLRGTGDAPAWLVEELGTQTQSRFSLAIKCCVALANHYGQGDAIWSEAPAGFEKVVKAALFTEEASLAIAKRLANGVRGYTRGSLLRHADWIQVGDAKNLVLGLSVDTAAGSPLPPQIEE
;
A
#
# COMPACT_ATOMS: atom_id res chain seq x y z
N MET A 1 17.52 -16.71 29.18
CA MET A 1 17.80 -15.46 29.91
C MET A 1 17.78 -14.29 28.93
N TYR A 2 16.60 -13.73 28.69
CA TYR A 2 16.40 -12.40 28.12
C TYR A 2 14.97 -11.97 28.54
N GLU A 3 14.79 -11.86 29.85
CA GLU A 3 13.82 -10.92 30.41
C GLU A 3 14.58 -9.62 30.57
N GLN A 4 14.18 -8.56 29.87
CA GLN A 4 14.14 -7.19 30.40
C GLN A 4 13.79 -6.18 29.30
N ASN A 5 12.94 -5.22 29.70
CA ASN A 5 12.54 -3.99 29.01
C ASN A 5 11.30 -4.07 28.10
N LEU A 6 10.22 -4.66 28.61
CA LEU A 6 8.87 -4.18 28.28
C LEU A 6 8.62 -2.90 29.09
N VAL A 7 8.89 -1.75 28.47
CA VAL A 7 8.40 -0.47 28.97
C VAL A 7 6.87 -0.52 28.88
N GLN A 8 6.22 -0.84 30.00
CA GLN A 8 4.79 -0.66 30.19
C GLN A 8 4.49 0.83 30.22
N THR A 9 4.32 1.44 29.05
CA THR A 9 3.44 2.61 28.95
C THR A 9 2.08 2.18 29.49
N ARG A 10 1.69 2.67 30.67
CA ARG A 10 0.35 2.47 31.25
C ARG A 10 -0.68 3.04 30.27
N ALA A 11 -1.17 2.21 29.36
CA ALA A 11 -2.35 2.50 28.57
C ALA A 11 -3.54 2.59 29.52
N VAL A 12 -4.38 3.61 29.35
CA VAL A 12 -5.71 3.64 29.96
C VAL A 12 -6.44 2.40 29.45
N SER A 13 -6.75 1.46 30.34
CA SER A 13 -7.36 0.19 29.94
C SER A 13 -8.66 0.46 29.19
N THR A 14 -8.67 0.12 27.91
CA THR A 14 -9.84 0.34 27.04
C THR A 14 -10.90 -0.75 27.19
N GLY A 15 -10.68 -1.72 28.09
CA GLY A 15 -11.47 -2.95 28.16
C GLY A 15 -11.27 -3.88 26.95
N ASN A 16 -10.29 -3.58 26.09
CA ASN A 16 -9.88 -4.41 24.96
C ASN A 16 -8.35 -4.52 24.93
N PRO A 17 -7.78 -5.68 25.31
CA PRO A 17 -6.34 -5.83 25.46
C PRO A 17 -5.56 -5.64 24.15
N VAL A 18 -6.25 -5.72 23.01
CA VAL A 18 -5.65 -5.50 21.69
C VAL A 18 -5.52 -4.02 21.37
N LEU A 19 -6.47 -3.19 21.80
CA LEU A 19 -6.35 -1.73 21.60
C LEU A 19 -5.27 -1.13 22.48
N ASP A 20 -5.01 -1.74 23.65
CA ASP A 20 -4.00 -1.27 24.60
C ASP A 20 -2.56 -1.37 24.02
N VAL A 21 -2.34 -2.21 23.00
CA VAL A 21 -1.03 -2.36 22.32
C VAL A 21 -0.94 -1.62 20.97
N VAL A 22 -2.03 -0.99 20.52
CA VAL A 22 -2.08 -0.32 19.20
C VAL A 22 -1.72 1.16 19.36
N LYS A 23 -0.98 1.71 18.40
CA LYS A 23 -0.64 3.13 18.39
C LYS A 23 -1.89 4.03 18.32
N PRO A 24 -1.88 5.21 18.96
CA PRO A 24 -3.01 6.14 18.90
C PRO A 24 -3.23 6.64 17.46
N ILE A 25 -4.44 7.16 17.19
CA ILE A 25 -4.72 7.85 15.93
C ILE A 25 -3.88 9.14 15.90
N PRO A 26 -2.98 9.33 14.92
CA PRO A 26 -2.12 10.51 14.88
C PRO A 26 -2.96 11.76 14.54
N THR A 27 -2.55 12.92 15.05
CA THR A 27 -3.03 14.21 14.54
C THR A 27 -2.43 14.47 13.15
N ARG A 28 -2.97 15.42 12.39
CA ARG A 28 -2.40 15.78 11.08
C ARG A 28 -0.93 16.23 11.17
N ALA A 29 -0.59 17.04 12.18
CA ALA A 29 0.79 17.45 12.42
C ALA A 29 1.71 16.26 12.75
N ALA A 30 1.23 15.31 13.56
CA ALA A 30 2.00 14.09 13.86
C ALA A 30 2.15 13.21 12.61
N ALA A 31 1.10 13.07 11.79
CA ALA A 31 1.16 12.32 10.53
C ALA A 31 2.19 12.93 9.57
N LYS A 32 2.18 14.26 9.40
CA LYS A 32 3.19 14.98 8.61
C LYS A 32 4.61 14.65 9.07
N GLU A 33 4.83 14.72 10.38
CA GLU A 33 6.15 14.46 10.94
C GLU A 33 6.58 12.99 10.82
N ILE A 34 5.65 12.04 10.90
CA ILE A 34 5.93 10.61 10.68
C ILE A 34 6.44 10.36 9.25
N PHE A 35 5.88 11.02 8.25
CA PHE A 35 6.37 10.93 6.87
C PHE A 35 7.72 11.66 6.68
N ARG A 36 7.91 12.79 7.39
CA ARG A 36 9.12 13.62 7.32
C ARG A 36 10.34 13.01 8.02
N GLN A 37 10.18 12.41 9.20
CA GLN A 37 11.32 11.98 10.04
C GLN A 37 12.12 10.82 9.48
N GLY A 38 11.64 10.16 8.42
CA GLY A 38 12.34 9.00 7.90
C GLY A 38 12.38 7.84 8.92
N PHE A 39 13.07 6.75 8.59
CA PHE A 39 13.10 5.55 9.45
C PHE A 39 14.18 5.73 10.52
N LYS A 40 13.81 5.78 11.81
CA LYS A 40 14.76 5.58 12.92
C LYS A 40 14.86 4.08 13.20
N SER A 41 15.60 3.38 12.34
CA SER A 41 15.92 1.96 12.52
C SER A 41 17.06 1.77 13.50
N THR A 42 17.11 0.62 14.14
CA THR A 42 18.39 0.08 14.63
C THR A 42 19.32 -0.23 13.44
N PRO A 43 20.66 -0.13 13.61
CA PRO A 43 21.64 -0.40 12.55
C PRO A 43 21.48 -1.78 11.88
N GLU A 44 21.07 -2.79 12.65
CA GLU A 44 20.89 -4.18 12.19
C GLU A 44 19.73 -4.34 11.19
N ALA A 45 18.59 -3.69 11.44
CA ALA A 45 17.47 -3.69 10.50
C ALA A 45 17.81 -2.91 9.22
N LEU A 46 18.61 -1.85 9.34
CA LEU A 46 19.17 -1.10 8.19
C LEU A 46 20.08 -1.98 7.32
N GLU A 47 20.83 -2.90 7.89
CA GLU A 47 21.78 -3.76 7.17
C GLU A 47 21.07 -4.90 6.41
N ALA A 48 20.08 -5.56 7.05
CA ALA A 48 19.23 -6.55 6.39
C ALA A 48 18.40 -5.96 5.24
N LEU A 49 17.97 -4.71 5.38
CA LEU A 49 17.22 -4.00 4.34
C LEU A 49 18.13 -3.51 3.19
N LYS A 50 19.37 -3.11 3.47
CA LYS A 50 20.38 -2.78 2.45
C LYS A 50 20.75 -3.99 1.58
N GLN A 51 20.88 -5.17 2.20
CA GLN A 51 21.24 -6.41 1.51
C GLN A 51 20.10 -6.96 0.63
N SER A 52 18.84 -6.72 1.00
CA SER A 52 17.68 -7.19 0.23
C SER A 52 17.25 -6.23 -0.89
N GLN A 53 17.67 -4.96 -0.88
CA GLN A 53 17.14 -3.93 -1.78
C GLN A 53 18.18 -2.93 -2.29
N GLY A 54 19.22 -3.40 -2.98
CA GLY A 54 19.93 -2.64 -4.02
C GLY A 54 20.24 -1.16 -3.75
N GLY A 55 20.66 -0.80 -2.53
CA GLY A 55 21.29 0.49 -2.22
C GLY A 55 20.45 1.77 -2.34
N VAL A 56 19.13 1.73 -2.55
CA VAL A 56 18.32 2.97 -2.51
C VAL A 56 17.92 3.23 -1.06
N LEU A 57 18.78 4.00 -0.38
CA LEU A 57 18.64 4.48 1.00
C LEU A 57 17.20 4.85 1.37
N TYR A 58 16.81 4.39 2.57
CA TYR A 58 15.64 4.77 3.34
C TYR A 58 15.60 6.27 3.53
N ARG A 59 14.72 6.96 2.80
CA ARG A 59 14.72 8.41 2.74
C ARG A 59 13.37 8.97 3.21
N PRO A 60 13.35 10.07 3.97
CA PRO A 60 12.15 10.89 4.17
C PRO A 60 11.34 11.01 2.89
N ILE A 61 10.03 10.85 2.99
CA ILE A 61 9.15 11.35 1.93
C ILE A 61 8.68 12.72 2.41
N VAL A 62 8.76 13.72 1.56
CA VAL A 62 8.01 14.94 1.78
C VAL A 62 6.52 14.58 1.82
N SER A 63 5.91 14.81 2.98
CA SER A 63 4.51 14.47 3.22
C SER A 63 3.61 15.26 2.28
N ALA A 64 2.82 14.55 1.46
CA ALA A 64 1.67 15.13 0.78
C ALA A 64 0.43 14.99 1.65
N ASP A 65 -0.51 15.94 1.55
CA ASP A 65 -1.79 15.94 2.29
C ASP A 65 -2.53 14.60 2.19
N ALA A 66 -2.48 13.94 1.02
CA ALA A 66 -3.08 12.64 0.80
C ALA A 66 -2.46 11.52 1.65
N GLN A 67 -1.15 11.55 1.91
CA GLN A 67 -0.46 10.58 2.76
C GLN A 67 -0.82 10.77 4.24
N GLU A 68 -0.95 12.03 4.68
CA GLU A 68 -1.39 12.37 6.04
C GLU A 68 -2.81 11.87 6.29
N ALA A 69 -3.73 12.20 5.37
CA ALA A 69 -5.11 11.75 5.41
C ALA A 69 -5.20 10.22 5.39
N LEU A 70 -4.38 9.56 4.56
CA LEU A 70 -4.31 8.11 4.48
C LEU A 70 -3.91 7.49 5.82
N LEU A 71 -2.84 7.97 6.46
CA LEU A 71 -2.39 7.43 7.74
C LEU A 71 -3.47 7.57 8.81
N ILE A 72 -4.11 8.74 8.91
CA ILE A 72 -5.19 8.97 9.88
C ILE A 72 -6.36 8.03 9.62
N GLN A 73 -6.80 7.90 8.36
CA GLN A 73 -7.93 7.04 8.00
C GLN A 73 -7.63 5.56 8.26
N VAL A 74 -6.43 5.10 7.90
CA VAL A 74 -5.98 3.72 8.15
C VAL A 74 -6.01 3.42 9.65
N VAL A 75 -5.34 4.24 10.47
CA VAL A 75 -5.26 3.98 11.92
C VAL A 75 -6.66 4.05 12.55
N SER A 76 -7.53 4.95 12.09
CA SER A 76 -8.92 5.03 12.56
C SER A 76 -9.71 3.75 12.26
N LEU A 77 -9.55 3.18 11.06
CA LEU A 77 -10.22 1.94 10.67
C LEU A 77 -9.64 0.71 11.38
N VAL A 78 -8.33 0.68 11.66
CA VAL A 78 -7.70 -0.34 12.51
C VAL A 78 -8.33 -0.34 13.90
N HIS A 79 -8.41 0.84 14.54
CA HIS A 79 -9.07 1.00 15.85
C HIS A 79 -10.52 0.52 15.81
N ALA A 80 -11.29 0.94 14.81
CA ALA A 80 -12.69 0.55 14.67
C ALA A 80 -12.87 -0.96 14.45
N GLY A 81 -12.01 -1.59 13.65
CA GLY A 81 -12.02 -3.04 13.45
C GLY A 81 -11.65 -3.82 14.72
N LEU A 82 -10.62 -3.38 15.43
CA LEU A 82 -10.18 -4.02 16.66
C LEU A 82 -11.19 -3.91 17.81
N ARG A 83 -11.98 -2.82 17.85
CA ARG A 83 -13.13 -2.72 18.78
C ARG A 83 -14.16 -3.83 18.56
N GLN A 84 -14.46 -4.17 17.30
CA GLN A 84 -15.37 -5.28 16.96
C GLN A 84 -14.74 -6.64 17.25
N ARG A 85 -13.42 -6.76 17.05
CA ARG A 85 -12.61 -7.96 17.32
C ARG A 85 -12.08 -8.04 18.75
N ASN A 86 -12.83 -7.54 19.74
CA ASN A 86 -12.41 -7.63 21.13
C ASN A 86 -12.35 -9.11 21.56
N LEU A 87 -11.17 -9.58 21.99
CA LEU A 87 -10.95 -10.96 22.43
C LEU A 87 -11.74 -11.29 23.71
N LEU A 88 -12.08 -10.28 24.53
CA LEU A 88 -12.88 -10.43 25.74
C LEU A 88 -14.39 -10.53 25.45
N ALA A 89 -14.82 -10.21 24.24
CA ALA A 89 -16.23 -10.36 23.87
C ALA A 89 -16.59 -11.86 23.80
N LYS A 90 -17.82 -12.18 24.20
CA LYS A 90 -18.31 -13.55 24.33
C LYS A 90 -18.12 -14.32 23.02
N GLY A 91 -17.36 -15.41 23.05
CA GLY A 91 -17.14 -16.31 21.92
C GLY A 91 -16.00 -15.94 20.97
N ASN A 92 -15.50 -14.70 21.00
CA ASN A 92 -14.48 -14.24 20.02
C ASN A 92 -13.13 -14.95 20.18
N ALA A 93 -12.63 -15.11 21.41
CA ALA A 93 -11.36 -15.81 21.65
C ALA A 93 -11.38 -17.24 21.09
N GLU A 94 -12.48 -17.96 21.31
CA GLU A 94 -12.64 -19.32 20.80
C GLU A 94 -12.83 -19.34 19.28
N LEU A 95 -13.61 -18.39 18.73
CA LEU A 95 -13.79 -18.22 17.28
C LEU A 95 -12.44 -18.06 16.56
N PHE A 96 -11.53 -17.23 17.10
CA PHE A 96 -10.24 -16.94 16.46
C PHE A 96 -9.29 -18.14 16.53
N ARG A 97 -9.36 -18.90 17.63
CA ARG A 97 -8.61 -20.16 17.77
C ARG A 97 -9.10 -21.21 16.78
N LEU A 98 -10.42 -21.36 16.67
CA LEU A 98 -11.05 -22.29 15.73
C LEU A 98 -10.78 -21.88 14.27
N SER A 99 -10.82 -20.59 13.96
CA SER A 99 -10.56 -20.09 12.60
C SER A 99 -9.15 -20.43 12.13
N LEU A 100 -8.15 -20.29 13.01
CA LEU A 100 -6.77 -20.71 12.71
C LEU A 100 -6.68 -22.22 12.49
N ALA A 101 -7.36 -23.02 13.31
CA ALA A 101 -7.40 -24.46 13.16
C ALA A 101 -8.00 -24.85 11.81
N VAL A 102 -9.13 -24.25 11.41
CA VAL A 102 -9.79 -24.47 10.10
C VAL A 102 -8.86 -24.14 8.94
N ALA A 103 -8.16 -22.99 8.98
CA ALA A 103 -7.20 -22.63 7.93
C ALA A 103 -6.06 -23.65 7.78
N ARG A 104 -5.59 -24.22 8.90
CA ARG A 104 -4.50 -25.21 8.94
C ARG A 104 -4.93 -26.64 8.69
N GLN A 105 -6.23 -26.95 8.67
CA GLN A 105 -6.68 -28.33 8.46
C GLN A 105 -6.15 -28.86 7.13
N ALA A 106 -5.29 -29.89 7.19
CA ALA A 106 -4.86 -30.59 5.99
C ALA A 106 -6.03 -31.39 5.39
N PRO A 107 -6.17 -31.47 4.05
CA PRO A 107 -7.13 -32.34 3.42
C PRO A 107 -6.83 -33.79 3.82
N ASN A 108 -7.89 -34.50 4.20
CA ASN A 108 -7.83 -35.93 4.47
C ASN A 108 -7.28 -36.65 3.24
N VAL A 109 -6.42 -37.65 3.45
CA VAL A 109 -5.73 -38.48 2.45
C VAL A 109 -6.71 -39.21 1.50
N GLN A 110 -8.00 -39.23 1.83
CA GLN A 110 -9.05 -39.96 1.13
C GLN A 110 -9.85 -39.14 0.08
N GLY A 111 -9.41 -37.94 -0.29
CA GLY A 111 -9.86 -37.26 -1.52
C GLY A 111 -11.32 -36.76 -1.57
N HIS A 112 -12.08 -36.88 -0.48
CA HIS A 112 -13.46 -36.43 -0.39
C HIS A 112 -13.61 -35.45 0.77
N ARG A 113 -13.48 -34.15 0.53
CA ARG A 113 -13.90 -33.16 1.52
C ARG A 113 -14.62 -31.97 0.91
N ARG A 114 -15.58 -31.51 1.70
CA ARG A 114 -16.28 -30.23 1.56
C ARG A 114 -15.27 -29.09 1.73
N PRO A 115 -15.47 -27.96 1.06
CA PRO A 115 -14.59 -26.80 1.17
C PRO A 115 -14.49 -26.34 2.63
N ARG A 116 -13.34 -25.75 3.00
CA ARG A 116 -13.18 -25.14 4.33
C ARG A 116 -14.29 -24.13 4.58
N GLU A 117 -14.90 -24.20 5.76
CA GLU A 117 -15.95 -23.27 6.15
C GLU A 117 -15.35 -21.88 6.38
N VAL A 118 -15.98 -20.86 5.79
CA VAL A 118 -15.59 -19.47 5.97
C VAL A 118 -16.15 -18.98 7.29
N VAL A 119 -15.27 -18.62 8.21
CA VAL A 119 -15.66 -18.03 9.49
C VAL A 119 -16.14 -16.60 9.27
N VAL A 120 -17.31 -16.25 9.81
CA VAL A 120 -17.84 -14.89 9.73
C VAL A 120 -17.91 -14.30 11.14
N LEU A 121 -17.29 -13.15 11.33
CA LEU A 121 -17.41 -12.38 12.55
C LEU A 121 -18.73 -11.62 12.54
N GLU A 122 -19.54 -11.83 13.57
CA GLU A 122 -20.83 -11.15 13.72
C GLU A 122 -20.64 -9.62 13.83
N GLY A 123 -21.45 -8.86 13.09
CA GLY A 123 -21.40 -7.40 13.07
C GLY A 123 -20.16 -6.81 12.38
N ALA A 124 -19.34 -7.62 11.72
CA ALA A 124 -18.25 -7.13 10.87
C ALA A 124 -18.79 -6.25 9.74
N LEU A 125 -18.10 -5.13 9.50
CA LEU A 125 -18.40 -4.19 8.41
C LEU A 125 -17.21 -4.14 7.44
N PRO A 126 -17.44 -3.93 6.14
CA PRO A 126 -16.34 -3.76 5.18
C PRO A 126 -15.53 -2.50 5.52
N ARG A 127 -14.19 -2.62 5.51
CA ARG A 127 -13.24 -1.56 5.88
C ARG A 127 -12.12 -1.41 4.86
N GLY A 128 -12.46 -1.54 3.58
CA GLY A 128 -11.47 -1.34 2.54
C GLY A 128 -11.17 0.14 2.28
N ILE A 129 -9.91 0.40 1.97
CA ILE A 129 -9.35 1.71 1.65
C ILE A 129 -8.64 1.57 0.32
N LEU A 130 -9.06 2.37 -0.66
CA LEU A 130 -8.38 2.46 -1.94
C LEU A 130 -7.50 3.70 -1.96
N PHE A 131 -6.18 3.51 -1.97
CA PHE A 131 -5.23 4.60 -2.20
C PHE A 131 -4.75 4.54 -3.64
N VAL A 132 -5.12 5.55 -4.44
CA VAL A 132 -4.79 5.64 -5.85
C VAL A 132 -3.72 6.69 -6.08
N THR A 133 -2.61 6.32 -6.68
CA THR A 133 -1.59 7.30 -7.03
C THR A 133 -0.84 6.90 -8.29
N SER A 134 -0.50 7.90 -9.10
CA SER A 134 0.23 7.70 -10.34
C SER A 134 1.56 6.97 -10.10
N ALA A 135 2.05 6.30 -11.14
CA ALA A 135 3.34 5.64 -11.11
C ALA A 135 4.45 6.59 -10.63
N ARG A 136 5.40 6.03 -9.87
CA ARG A 136 6.59 6.74 -9.36
C ARG A 136 6.32 7.87 -8.34
N MET A 137 5.19 7.80 -7.65
CA MET A 137 4.82 8.70 -6.55
C MET A 137 5.06 8.13 -5.14
N GLY A 138 5.88 7.08 -5.00
CA GLY A 138 6.30 6.60 -3.67
C GLY A 138 5.32 5.68 -2.92
N ARG A 139 4.36 5.01 -3.58
CA ARG A 139 3.41 4.05 -2.96
C ARG A 139 4.05 3.11 -1.95
N ARG A 140 5.15 2.46 -2.34
CA ARG A 140 5.84 1.47 -1.51
C ARG A 140 6.36 2.08 -0.21
N VAL A 141 6.92 3.29 -0.31
CA VAL A 141 7.45 4.00 0.85
C VAL A 141 6.28 4.48 1.72
N THR A 142 5.15 4.91 1.14
CA THR A 142 3.94 5.21 1.91
C THR A 142 3.44 4.00 2.71
N ALA A 143 3.31 2.84 2.07
CA ALA A 143 2.91 1.59 2.73
C ALA A 143 3.87 1.18 3.85
N GLU A 144 5.17 1.33 3.60
CA GLU A 144 6.21 1.06 4.58
C GLU A 144 6.13 2.00 5.79
N ARG A 145 5.86 3.29 5.59
CA ARG A 145 5.69 4.26 6.69
C ARG A 145 4.46 3.94 7.55
N ILE A 146 3.35 3.57 6.92
CA ILE A 146 2.14 3.13 7.62
C ILE A 146 2.45 1.87 8.44
N ALA A 147 3.12 0.89 7.84
CA ALA A 147 3.51 -0.35 8.52
C ALA A 147 4.46 -0.09 9.69
N GLN A 148 5.45 0.79 9.51
CA GLN A 148 6.37 1.19 10.58
C GLN A 148 5.66 1.89 11.73
N TYR A 149 4.70 2.77 11.43
CA TYR A 149 3.93 3.45 12.47
C TYR A 149 3.12 2.45 13.31
N LEU A 150 2.40 1.54 12.65
CA LEU A 150 1.55 0.55 13.32
C LEU A 150 2.33 -0.59 13.99
N GLY A 151 3.50 -0.92 13.45
CA GLY A 151 4.31 -2.09 13.83
C GLY A 151 4.20 -3.22 12.81
N THR A 152 5.25 -4.03 12.71
CA THR A 152 5.32 -5.18 11.79
C THR A 152 5.52 -6.51 12.49
N ASP A 153 6.03 -6.50 13.72
CA ASP A 153 6.26 -7.72 14.48
C ASP A 153 4.99 -8.18 15.21
N PRO A 154 4.73 -9.50 15.27
CA PRO A 154 3.65 -10.05 16.08
C PRO A 154 3.84 -9.71 17.58
N VAL A 155 2.75 -9.28 18.22
CA VAL A 155 2.71 -8.96 19.65
C VAL A 155 1.89 -10.03 20.38
N PRO A 156 2.43 -10.66 21.44
CA PRO A 156 1.67 -11.56 22.29
C PRO A 156 0.64 -10.78 23.13
N ILE A 157 -0.59 -11.27 23.18
CA ILE A 157 -1.68 -10.71 24.00
C ILE A 157 -2.19 -11.80 24.93
N GLU A 158 -2.11 -11.54 26.22
CA GLU A 158 -2.55 -12.47 27.24
C GLU A 158 -3.98 -12.14 27.66
N VAL A 159 -4.87 -13.13 27.53
CA VAL A 159 -6.28 -13.01 27.91
C VAL A 159 -6.55 -13.94 29.07
N MET A 160 -7.11 -13.39 30.14
CA MET A 160 -7.57 -14.17 31.29
C MET A 160 -8.97 -14.72 30.98
N THR A 161 -9.11 -16.04 31.03
CA THR A 161 -10.38 -16.75 30.90
C THR A 161 -10.71 -17.48 32.21
N PRO A 162 -11.98 -17.93 32.40
CA PRO A 162 -12.33 -18.75 33.56
C PRO A 162 -11.52 -20.04 33.68
N THR A 163 -10.96 -20.54 32.57
CA THR A 163 -10.17 -21.77 32.50
C THR A 163 -8.66 -21.54 32.64
N GLY A 164 -8.21 -20.28 32.74
CA GLY A 164 -6.81 -19.93 32.92
C GLY A 164 -6.35 -18.79 32.01
N LYS A 165 -5.05 -18.76 31.71
CA LYS A 165 -4.44 -17.73 30.88
C LYS A 165 -4.25 -18.26 29.46
N ILE A 166 -4.82 -17.57 28.47
CA ILE A 166 -4.69 -17.93 27.06
C ILE A 166 -3.84 -16.87 26.35
N LEU A 167 -2.86 -17.33 25.59
CA LEU A 167 -2.02 -16.48 24.75
C LEU A 167 -2.63 -16.37 23.35
N HIS A 168 -2.91 -15.14 22.93
CA HIS A 168 -3.27 -14.77 21.57
C HIS A 168 -2.12 -14.00 20.91
N TRP A 169 -2.12 -13.96 19.58
CA TRP A 169 -1.20 -13.14 18.82
C TRP A 169 -1.95 -11.99 18.16
N HIS A 170 -1.32 -10.83 18.11
CA HIS A 170 -1.74 -9.70 17.31
C HIS A 170 -0.64 -9.35 16.30
N LEU A 171 -0.92 -9.50 15.01
CA LEU A 171 -0.08 -9.00 13.94
C LEU A 171 -0.59 -7.60 13.55
N PRO A 172 0.15 -6.50 13.77
CA PRO A 172 -0.41 -5.17 13.49
C PRO A 172 -0.61 -4.93 12.00
N VAL A 173 0.36 -5.30 11.15
CA VAL A 173 0.30 -5.11 9.71
C VAL A 173 0.88 -6.31 8.96
N LEU A 174 0.18 -6.74 7.91
CA LEU A 174 0.68 -7.67 6.90
C LEU A 174 0.72 -6.97 5.54
N ARG A 175 1.84 -7.05 4.84
CA ARG A 175 2.02 -6.45 3.50
C ARG A 175 2.16 -7.54 2.46
N VAL A 176 1.25 -7.59 1.48
CA VAL A 176 1.27 -8.61 0.42
C VAL A 176 1.31 -7.90 -0.93
N ASN A 177 2.14 -8.39 -1.85
CA ASN A 177 2.11 -7.89 -3.22
C ASN A 177 0.91 -8.47 -3.96
N TRP A 178 0.25 -7.64 -4.76
CA TRP A 178 -0.74 -8.07 -5.72
C TRP A 178 -0.18 -9.14 -6.66
N ALA A 179 -1.05 -10.04 -7.07
CA ALA A 179 -0.79 -10.96 -8.16
C ALA A 179 -2.06 -11.05 -9.02
N GLY A 180 -1.88 -11.17 -10.34
CA GLY A 180 -3.00 -11.14 -11.29
C GLY A 180 -3.87 -12.40 -11.32
N SER A 181 -3.61 -13.38 -10.45
CA SER A 181 -4.40 -14.61 -10.30
C SER A 181 -4.59 -14.93 -8.82
N LEU A 182 -5.66 -15.67 -8.51
CA LEU A 182 -5.99 -16.04 -7.14
C LEU A 182 -4.98 -17.00 -6.51
N ASP A 183 -4.49 -17.96 -7.28
CA ASP A 183 -3.51 -18.95 -6.81
C ASP A 183 -2.18 -18.27 -6.45
N ASP A 184 -1.70 -17.38 -7.32
CA ASP A 184 -0.46 -16.62 -7.07
C ASP A 184 -0.63 -15.67 -5.88
N PHE A 185 -1.78 -15.00 -5.77
CA PHE A 185 -2.05 -14.10 -4.65
C PHE A 185 -2.08 -14.86 -3.32
N LEU A 186 -2.77 -16.00 -3.27
CA LEU A 186 -2.83 -16.83 -2.08
C LEU A 186 -1.45 -17.40 -1.71
N ALA A 187 -0.66 -17.84 -2.68
CA ALA A 187 0.71 -18.29 -2.45
C ALA A 187 1.58 -17.18 -1.85
N MET A 188 1.50 -15.96 -2.40
CA MET A 188 2.21 -14.78 -1.87
C MET A 188 1.74 -14.42 -0.46
N PHE A 189 0.43 -14.49 -0.21
CA PHE A 189 -0.15 -14.30 1.12
C PHE A 189 0.42 -15.30 2.13
N LEU A 190 0.40 -16.60 1.83
CA LEU A 190 0.89 -17.66 2.73
C LEU A 190 2.38 -17.51 3.04
N ILE A 191 3.21 -17.23 2.04
CA ILE A 191 4.64 -16.98 2.23
C ILE A 191 4.86 -15.77 3.14
N THR A 192 4.15 -14.67 2.87
CA THR A 192 4.32 -13.42 3.63
C THR A 192 3.81 -13.57 5.07
N PHE A 193 2.67 -14.23 5.25
CA PHE A 193 2.10 -14.49 6.57
C PHE A 193 3.00 -15.43 7.38
N GLY A 194 3.50 -16.51 6.77
CA GLY A 194 4.42 -17.46 7.40
C GLY A 194 5.70 -16.77 7.86
N ALA A 195 6.28 -15.91 7.02
CA ALA A 195 7.43 -15.09 7.38
C ALA A 195 7.12 -14.11 8.53
N ALA A 196 6.01 -13.38 8.47
CA ALA A 196 5.62 -12.40 9.49
C ALA A 196 5.38 -13.05 10.86
N MET A 197 4.72 -14.21 10.87
CA MET A 197 4.41 -14.96 12.10
C MET A 197 5.54 -15.90 12.54
N ARG A 198 6.65 -15.98 11.79
CA ARG A 198 7.79 -16.88 12.03
C ARG A 198 7.36 -18.36 12.07
N GLN A 199 6.43 -18.75 11.17
CA GLN A 199 5.78 -20.06 11.13
C GLN A 199 6.28 -20.97 9.99
N GLY A 200 7.49 -20.76 9.46
CA GLY A 200 8.02 -21.59 8.39
C GLY A 200 7.28 -21.41 7.05
N ASP A 201 7.36 -22.42 6.18
CA ASP A 201 6.75 -22.37 4.84
C ASP A 201 5.29 -22.85 4.84
N LEU A 202 4.38 -21.91 5.17
CA LEU A 202 2.95 -22.18 5.17
C LEU A 202 2.40 -22.58 3.78
N ARG A 203 3.08 -22.22 2.68
CA ARG A 203 2.65 -22.61 1.33
C ARG A 203 2.79 -24.12 1.13
N ALA A 204 3.84 -24.74 1.69
CA ALA A 204 4.03 -26.18 1.64
C ALA A 204 3.09 -26.94 2.59
N GLU A 205 2.76 -26.33 3.72
CA GLU A 205 1.89 -26.94 4.76
C GLU A 205 0.40 -26.91 4.38
N VAL A 206 -0.07 -25.79 3.86
CA VAL A 206 -1.49 -25.58 3.55
C VAL A 206 -1.81 -26.13 2.16
N ARG A 207 -2.40 -27.32 2.12
CA ARG A 207 -2.90 -27.89 0.87
C ARG A 207 -4.23 -27.24 0.48
N ILE A 208 -4.35 -26.88 -0.79
CA ILE A 208 -5.48 -26.12 -1.34
C ILE A 208 -6.20 -26.97 -2.39
N ASP A 209 -7.53 -27.07 -2.28
CA ASP A 209 -8.35 -27.64 -3.37
C ASP A 209 -8.48 -26.62 -4.50
N ARG A 210 -7.76 -26.87 -5.60
CA ARG A 210 -7.75 -25.99 -6.77
C ARG A 210 -9.10 -25.89 -7.46
N ASN A 211 -9.98 -26.90 -7.33
CA ASN A 211 -11.31 -26.86 -7.92
C ASN A 211 -12.24 -25.89 -7.19
N GLN A 212 -11.91 -25.53 -5.95
CA GLN A 212 -12.70 -24.64 -5.09
C GLN A 212 -11.85 -23.48 -4.56
N ILE A 213 -10.84 -23.07 -5.33
CA ILE A 213 -9.81 -22.10 -4.94
C ILE A 213 -10.38 -20.80 -4.36
N ALA A 214 -11.52 -20.31 -4.85
CA ALA A 214 -12.17 -19.10 -4.34
C ALA A 214 -12.64 -19.23 -2.88
N ALA A 215 -13.38 -20.30 -2.57
CA ALA A 215 -13.86 -20.57 -1.21
C ALA A 215 -12.70 -20.92 -0.27
N GLU A 216 -11.75 -21.73 -0.76
CA GLU A 216 -10.56 -22.12 -0.01
C GLU A 216 -9.68 -20.92 0.34
N ALA A 217 -9.37 -20.06 -0.64
CA ALA A 217 -8.57 -18.86 -0.41
C ALA A 217 -9.20 -17.95 0.65
N LEU A 218 -10.52 -17.76 0.60
CA LEU A 218 -11.26 -16.95 1.56
C LEU A 218 -11.17 -17.56 2.96
N ALA A 219 -11.50 -18.85 3.12
CA ALA A 219 -11.46 -19.51 4.43
C ALA A 219 -10.04 -19.50 5.03
N ILE A 220 -9.01 -19.74 4.21
CA ILE A 220 -7.60 -19.71 4.61
C ILE A 220 -7.21 -18.31 5.09
N MET A 221 -7.45 -17.27 4.27
CA MET A 221 -7.08 -15.89 4.63
C MET A 221 -7.82 -15.42 5.87
N VAL A 222 -9.13 -15.66 5.94
CA VAL A 222 -9.94 -15.33 7.11
C VAL A 222 -9.41 -16.03 8.35
N GLY A 223 -9.15 -17.34 8.27
CA GLY A 223 -8.73 -18.12 9.42
C GLY A 223 -7.37 -17.72 9.98
N PHE A 224 -6.38 -17.51 9.12
CA PHE A 224 -5.06 -17.02 9.52
C PHE A 224 -5.11 -15.59 10.08
N CYS A 225 -5.80 -14.68 9.41
CA CYS A 225 -5.85 -13.27 9.83
C CYS A 225 -6.69 -13.05 11.10
N LEU A 226 -7.79 -13.76 11.30
CA LEU A 226 -8.53 -13.74 12.57
C LEU A 226 -7.71 -14.39 13.69
N GLY A 227 -7.06 -15.52 13.41
CA GLY A 227 -6.21 -16.22 14.38
C GLY A 227 -5.05 -15.37 14.91
N ALA A 228 -4.43 -14.56 14.03
CA ALA A 228 -3.40 -13.59 14.40
C ALA A 228 -3.96 -12.20 14.72
N ASN A 229 -5.29 -12.07 14.86
CA ASN A 229 -6.01 -10.83 15.08
C ASN A 229 -5.43 -9.63 14.32
N LEU A 230 -5.29 -9.79 13.00
CA LEU A 230 -4.60 -8.86 12.13
C LEU A 230 -5.17 -7.44 12.26
N GLY A 231 -4.28 -6.45 12.42
CA GLY A 231 -4.65 -5.04 12.46
C GLY A 231 -5.02 -4.50 11.08
N LEU A 232 -4.15 -4.70 10.08
CA LEU A 232 -4.28 -4.17 8.72
C LEU A 232 -3.66 -5.11 7.69
N LEU A 233 -4.37 -5.35 6.58
CA LEU A 233 -3.78 -5.94 5.37
C LEU A 233 -3.47 -4.84 4.35
N ILE A 234 -2.20 -4.68 3.97
CA ILE A 234 -1.80 -3.78 2.88
C ILE A 234 -1.53 -4.62 1.64
N VAL A 235 -2.21 -4.30 0.54
CA VAL A 235 -2.01 -4.94 -0.76
C VAL A 235 -1.32 -3.96 -1.70
N GLU A 236 -0.07 -4.26 -2.05
CA GLU A 236 0.81 -3.38 -2.82
C GLU A 236 0.91 -3.76 -4.30
N ARG A 237 1.47 -2.87 -5.12
CA ARG A 237 1.80 -3.10 -6.54
C ARG A 237 0.60 -3.42 -7.45
N ILE A 238 -0.60 -2.99 -7.05
CA ILE A 238 -1.78 -3.10 -7.91
C ILE A 238 -1.60 -2.14 -9.09
N ASN A 239 -1.35 -2.70 -10.27
CA ASN A 239 -1.07 -2.00 -11.52
C ASN A 239 -2.02 -2.50 -12.61
N THR A 240 -2.19 -1.73 -13.69
CA THR A 240 -3.16 -2.07 -14.77
C THR A 240 -2.96 -3.48 -15.31
N ARG A 241 -1.70 -3.86 -15.61
CA ARG A 241 -1.35 -5.15 -16.24
C ARG A 241 -1.88 -6.36 -15.48
N GLU A 242 -1.91 -6.29 -14.15
CA GLU A 242 -2.26 -7.42 -13.28
C GLU A 242 -3.65 -7.27 -12.67
N ALA A 243 -4.23 -6.07 -12.66
CA ALA A 243 -5.53 -5.80 -12.04
C ALA A 243 -6.70 -5.77 -13.02
N GLU A 244 -6.43 -5.62 -14.33
CA GLU A 244 -7.45 -5.64 -15.39
C GLU A 244 -7.86 -7.03 -15.89
N PRO A 245 -6.95 -8.03 -16.03
CA PRO A 245 -7.34 -9.32 -16.60
C PRO A 245 -8.48 -10.00 -15.84
N LYS A 246 -9.29 -10.82 -16.52
CA LYS A 246 -10.39 -11.58 -15.88
C LYS A 246 -9.94 -12.44 -14.69
N SER A 247 -8.69 -12.88 -14.67
CA SER A 247 -8.08 -13.64 -13.58
C SER A 247 -7.88 -12.83 -12.29
N ALA A 248 -7.95 -11.50 -12.36
CA ALA A 248 -7.85 -10.59 -11.23
C ALA A 248 -9.17 -10.45 -10.46
N VAL A 249 -10.32 -10.68 -11.13
CA VAL A 249 -11.66 -10.55 -10.54
C VAL A 249 -11.84 -11.37 -9.26
N PRO A 250 -11.42 -12.65 -9.21
CA PRO A 250 -11.50 -13.43 -7.98
C PRO A 250 -10.65 -12.86 -6.84
N VAL A 251 -9.53 -12.18 -7.12
CA VAL A 251 -8.68 -11.55 -6.09
C VAL A 251 -9.38 -10.32 -5.50
N TRP A 252 -9.98 -9.48 -6.34
CA TRP A 252 -10.78 -8.34 -5.87
C TRP A 252 -11.96 -8.78 -5.01
N SER A 253 -12.70 -9.79 -5.49
CA SER A 253 -13.82 -10.37 -4.75
C SER A 253 -13.38 -10.99 -3.42
N LEU A 254 -12.26 -11.71 -3.40
CA LEU A 254 -11.66 -12.28 -2.19
C LEU A 254 -11.36 -11.20 -1.13
N LEU A 255 -10.71 -10.10 -1.53
CA LEU A 255 -10.36 -9.01 -0.61
C LEU A 255 -11.59 -8.30 -0.03
N GLY A 256 -12.61 -8.08 -0.87
CA GLY A 256 -13.88 -7.51 -0.45
C GLY A 256 -14.61 -8.39 0.57
N GLN A 257 -14.79 -9.67 0.24
CA GLN A 257 -15.40 -10.66 1.13
C GLN A 257 -14.60 -10.83 2.43
N PHE A 258 -13.27 -10.83 2.34
CA PHE A 258 -12.39 -10.89 3.50
C PHE A 258 -12.65 -9.74 4.48
N THR A 259 -12.70 -8.50 4.00
CA THR A 259 -12.95 -7.35 4.88
C THR A 259 -14.37 -7.37 5.44
N ARG A 260 -15.36 -7.80 4.64
CA ARG A 260 -16.75 -7.97 5.09
C ARG A 260 -16.87 -9.02 6.20
N HIS A 261 -16.20 -10.16 6.08
CA HIS A 261 -16.32 -11.26 7.05
C HIS A 261 -15.53 -11.06 8.33
N THR A 262 -14.46 -10.27 8.30
CA THR A 262 -13.55 -10.13 9.46
C THR A 262 -13.58 -8.74 10.10
N GLY A 263 -14.07 -7.74 9.37
CA GLY A 263 -13.92 -6.33 9.74
C GLY A 263 -12.46 -5.87 9.77
N ILE A 264 -11.51 -6.66 9.23
CA ILE A 264 -10.10 -6.27 9.12
C ILE A 264 -9.96 -5.28 7.96
N PRO A 265 -9.38 -4.09 8.19
CA PRO A 265 -9.12 -3.14 7.13
C PRO A 265 -8.18 -3.69 6.05
N VAL A 266 -8.50 -3.39 4.80
CA VAL A 266 -7.68 -3.71 3.63
C VAL A 266 -7.27 -2.40 2.96
N LEU A 267 -5.98 -2.10 2.91
CA LEU A 267 -5.43 -0.97 2.19
C LEU A 267 -4.91 -1.43 0.82
N SER A 268 -5.66 -1.11 -0.23
CA SER A 268 -5.28 -1.38 -1.63
C SER A 268 -4.49 -0.20 -2.20
N MET A 269 -3.20 -0.41 -2.48
CA MET A 269 -2.29 0.60 -3.00
C MET A 269 -2.20 0.52 -4.53
N ALA A 270 -3.11 1.19 -5.22
CA ALA A 270 -3.29 1.08 -6.66
C ALA A 270 -2.71 2.26 -7.46
N THR A 271 -2.34 1.98 -8.70
CA THR A 271 -2.25 3.01 -9.73
C THR A 271 -3.65 3.39 -10.23
N PRO A 272 -3.81 4.49 -10.98
CA PRO A 272 -5.11 4.81 -11.58
C PRO A 272 -5.68 3.66 -12.42
N GLY A 273 -4.86 3.03 -13.27
CA GLY A 273 -5.34 1.90 -14.06
C GLY A 273 -5.54 0.60 -13.27
N GLY A 274 -4.80 0.39 -12.18
CA GLY A 274 -5.10 -0.69 -11.23
C GLY A 274 -6.44 -0.49 -10.52
N ALA A 275 -6.73 0.75 -10.12
CA ALA A 275 -8.01 1.13 -9.51
C ALA A 275 -9.18 1.00 -10.49
N ALA A 276 -8.97 1.33 -11.77
CA ALA A 276 -9.98 1.15 -12.82
C ALA A 276 -10.40 -0.34 -12.97
N GLY A 277 -9.48 -1.28 -12.70
CA GLY A 277 -9.81 -2.71 -12.63
C GLY A 277 -10.83 -3.01 -11.53
N LEU A 278 -10.59 -2.53 -10.30
CA LEU A 278 -11.55 -2.66 -9.19
C LEU A 278 -12.89 -1.98 -9.48
N MET A 279 -12.88 -0.80 -10.09
CA MET A 279 -14.10 -0.04 -10.37
C MET A 279 -15.07 -0.74 -11.32
N ARG A 280 -14.59 -1.68 -12.14
CA ARG A 280 -15.45 -2.51 -13.00
C ARG A 280 -16.16 -3.63 -12.22
N GLU A 281 -15.67 -3.95 -11.02
CA GLU A 281 -16.22 -4.98 -10.14
C GLU A 281 -17.10 -4.32 -9.06
N SER A 282 -18.39 -4.13 -9.37
CA SER A 282 -19.32 -3.36 -8.54
C SER A 282 -19.42 -3.85 -7.09
N SER A 283 -19.40 -5.16 -6.86
CA SER A 283 -19.47 -5.77 -5.53
C SER A 283 -18.21 -5.48 -4.70
N ALA A 284 -17.03 -5.77 -5.25
CA ALA A 284 -15.75 -5.55 -4.58
C ALA A 284 -15.47 -4.05 -4.40
N SER A 285 -15.83 -3.21 -5.37
CA SER A 285 -15.66 -1.76 -5.30
C SER A 285 -16.39 -1.16 -4.09
N GLY A 286 -17.64 -1.56 -3.83
CA GLY A 286 -18.39 -1.08 -2.67
C GLY A 286 -17.75 -1.43 -1.32
N GLU A 287 -17.03 -2.55 -1.26
CA GLU A 287 -16.36 -3.03 -0.03
C GLU A 287 -14.95 -2.46 0.13
N LEU A 288 -14.26 -2.21 -0.99
CA LEU A 288 -12.85 -1.84 -1.04
C LEU A 288 -12.60 -0.33 -1.23
N SER A 289 -13.60 0.43 -1.67
CA SER A 289 -13.44 1.82 -2.09
C SER A 289 -14.41 2.81 -1.46
N GLY A 290 -14.84 2.56 -0.21
CA GLY A 290 -15.84 3.40 0.47
C GLY A 290 -15.55 4.92 0.42
N ARG A 291 -14.28 5.32 0.51
CA ARG A 291 -13.78 6.66 0.12
C ARG A 291 -12.34 6.53 -0.40
N PRO A 292 -12.11 6.59 -1.73
CA PRO A 292 -10.76 6.50 -2.25
C PRO A 292 -9.97 7.77 -1.92
N ILE A 293 -8.70 7.60 -1.56
CA ILE A 293 -7.75 8.70 -1.43
C ILE A 293 -6.88 8.71 -2.67
N THR A 294 -6.77 9.87 -3.31
CA THR A 294 -5.97 10.05 -4.52
C THR A 294 -4.74 10.91 -4.22
N MET A 295 -3.62 10.59 -4.88
CA MET A 295 -2.41 11.41 -4.82
C MET A 295 -1.81 11.57 -6.22
N ASN A 296 -1.88 12.78 -6.73
CA ASN A 296 -1.33 13.17 -8.02
C ASN A 296 0.08 13.76 -7.88
N PRO A 297 0.90 13.73 -8.94
CA PRO A 297 2.10 14.57 -9.01
C PRO A 297 1.71 16.03 -8.75
N PRO A 298 2.39 16.72 -7.81
CA PRO A 298 2.06 18.10 -7.51
C PRO A 298 2.46 19.02 -8.68
N SER A 299 1.92 20.24 -8.69
CA SER A 299 2.36 21.25 -9.65
C SER A 299 3.87 21.49 -9.51
N ARG A 300 4.55 21.73 -10.63
CA ARG A 300 5.98 22.08 -10.65
C ARG A 300 6.28 23.34 -9.82
N ASP A 301 5.30 24.24 -9.69
CA ASP A 301 5.43 25.52 -8.99
C ASP A 301 4.93 25.42 -7.53
N SER A 302 4.65 24.20 -7.04
CA SER A 302 4.12 24.00 -5.69
C SER A 302 5.22 23.93 -4.63
N ALA A 303 4.89 24.38 -3.41
CA ALA A 303 5.77 24.24 -2.25
C ALA A 303 6.14 22.77 -1.97
N VAL A 304 5.21 21.83 -2.16
CA VAL A 304 5.47 20.39 -2.00
C VAL A 304 6.54 19.90 -2.96
N TRP A 305 6.50 20.34 -4.22
CA TRP A 305 7.54 19.97 -5.20
C TRP A 305 8.90 20.60 -4.85
N ALA A 306 8.92 21.87 -4.46
CA ALA A 306 10.14 22.54 -4.01
C ALA A 306 10.77 21.85 -2.79
N GLU A 307 9.96 21.40 -1.83
CA GLU A 307 10.40 20.60 -0.68
C GLU A 307 11.01 19.26 -1.14
N VAL A 308 10.41 18.58 -2.12
CA VAL A 308 10.94 17.31 -2.66
C VAL A 308 12.29 17.52 -3.35
N CYS A 309 12.42 18.56 -4.17
CA CYS A 309 13.66 18.91 -4.83
C CYS A 309 14.74 19.32 -3.83
N THR A 310 14.40 20.11 -2.82
CA THR A 310 15.30 20.51 -1.72
C THR A 310 15.78 19.29 -0.94
N TYR A 311 14.86 18.38 -0.62
CA TYR A 311 15.20 17.11 0.00
C TYR A 311 16.19 16.30 -0.85
N ALA A 312 15.90 16.15 -2.15
CA ALA A 312 16.77 15.44 -3.09
C ALA A 312 18.15 16.11 -3.21
N TYR A 313 18.19 17.43 -3.26
CA TYR A 313 19.40 18.23 -3.33
C TYR A 313 20.29 18.03 -2.10
N GLN A 314 19.74 18.23 -0.91
CA GLN A 314 20.47 18.06 0.35
C GLN A 314 20.99 16.63 0.52
N GLU A 315 20.15 15.64 0.25
CA GLU A 315 20.45 14.27 0.62
C GLU A 315 21.17 13.45 -0.47
N LEU A 316 21.01 13.79 -1.74
CA LEU A 316 21.65 13.07 -2.87
C LEU A 316 22.81 13.84 -3.45
N LEU A 317 22.62 15.15 -3.60
CA LEU A 317 23.61 16.03 -4.21
C LEU A 317 24.52 16.68 -3.16
N ARG A 318 24.25 16.47 -1.86
CA ARG A 318 24.97 17.07 -0.71
C ARG A 318 24.97 18.59 -0.75
N GLY A 319 23.87 19.15 -1.24
CA GLY A 319 23.67 20.59 -1.21
C GLY A 319 23.38 21.11 0.20
N THR A 320 23.63 22.40 0.43
CA THR A 320 23.21 23.09 1.65
C THR A 320 22.04 24.03 1.37
N GLY A 321 21.09 24.10 2.30
CA GLY A 321 19.89 24.94 2.13
C GLY A 321 18.92 24.43 1.06
N ASP A 322 18.17 25.36 0.48
CA ASP A 322 17.13 25.06 -0.51
C ASP A 322 17.73 24.67 -1.87
N ALA A 323 17.01 23.82 -2.63
CA ALA A 323 17.43 23.49 -3.98
C ALA A 323 17.48 24.75 -4.88
N PRO A 324 18.52 24.91 -5.73
CA PRO A 324 18.58 25.97 -6.72
C PRO A 324 17.32 25.97 -7.61
N ALA A 325 16.78 27.15 -7.90
CA ALA A 325 15.53 27.30 -8.67
C ALA A 325 15.60 26.58 -10.02
N TRP A 326 16.75 26.67 -10.71
CA TRP A 326 16.97 25.98 -11.98
C TRP A 326 16.81 24.46 -11.85
N LEU A 327 17.27 23.86 -10.74
CA LEU A 327 17.19 22.42 -10.51
C LEU A 327 15.74 22.00 -10.24
N VAL A 328 14.99 22.80 -9.48
CA VAL A 328 13.57 22.58 -9.22
C VAL A 328 12.76 22.59 -10.52
N GLU A 329 13.01 23.59 -11.38
CA GLU A 329 12.33 23.76 -12.67
C GLU A 329 12.67 22.63 -13.64
N GLU A 330 13.96 22.31 -13.80
CA GLU A 330 14.42 21.27 -14.73
C GLU A 330 13.94 19.88 -14.30
N LEU A 331 14.10 19.52 -13.03
CA LEU A 331 13.56 18.25 -12.53
C LEU A 331 12.03 18.19 -12.70
N GLY A 332 11.33 19.30 -12.45
CA GLY A 332 9.87 19.39 -12.63
C GLY A 332 9.48 19.10 -14.07
N THR A 333 10.20 19.70 -15.03
CA THR A 333 9.97 19.52 -16.47
C THR A 333 10.27 18.11 -16.95
N GLN A 334 11.41 17.55 -16.57
CA GLN A 334 11.87 16.23 -17.05
C GLN A 334 11.09 15.07 -16.40
N THR A 335 10.70 15.22 -15.13
CA THR A 335 10.05 14.14 -14.35
C THR A 335 8.55 14.30 -14.21
N GLN A 336 7.99 15.44 -14.64
CA GLN A 336 6.60 15.84 -14.38
C GLN A 336 6.24 15.70 -12.90
N SER A 337 7.10 16.26 -12.06
CA SER A 337 6.97 16.30 -10.60
C SER A 337 6.81 14.92 -9.92
N ARG A 338 7.28 13.83 -10.53
CA ARG A 338 7.18 12.49 -9.94
C ARG A 338 8.34 12.22 -8.99
N PHE A 339 8.03 12.03 -7.71
CA PHE A 339 9.02 11.98 -6.63
C PHE A 339 10.13 10.96 -6.87
N SER A 340 9.78 9.70 -7.20
CA SER A 340 10.80 8.67 -7.39
C SER A 340 11.69 8.91 -8.62
N LEU A 341 11.20 9.64 -9.62
CA LEU A 341 11.99 10.00 -10.80
C LEU A 341 12.93 11.15 -10.52
N ALA A 342 12.51 12.14 -9.71
CA ALA A 342 13.38 13.21 -9.22
C ALA A 342 14.60 12.63 -8.48
N ILE A 343 14.33 11.70 -7.56
CA ILE A 343 15.35 10.96 -6.81
C ILE A 343 16.26 10.17 -7.75
N LYS A 344 15.71 9.44 -8.72
CA LYS A 344 16.49 8.69 -9.74
C LYS A 344 17.43 9.61 -10.52
N CYS A 345 16.94 10.77 -10.95
CA CYS A 345 17.74 11.76 -11.68
C CYS A 345 18.86 12.31 -10.80
N CYS A 346 18.56 12.70 -9.56
CA CYS A 346 19.57 13.23 -8.64
C CYS A 346 20.64 12.19 -8.27
N VAL A 347 20.30 10.90 -8.14
CA VAL A 347 21.30 9.82 -7.99
C VAL A 347 22.20 9.75 -9.22
N ALA A 348 21.64 9.76 -10.43
CA ALA A 348 22.41 9.70 -11.66
C ALA A 348 23.33 10.92 -11.83
N LEU A 349 22.82 12.11 -11.50
CA LEU A 349 23.55 13.36 -11.52
C LEU A 349 24.70 13.35 -10.51
N ALA A 350 24.46 12.89 -9.26
CA ALA A 350 25.51 12.73 -8.26
C ALA A 350 26.63 11.80 -8.73
N ASN A 351 26.26 10.67 -9.35
CA ASN A 351 27.22 9.71 -9.86
C ASN A 351 28.02 10.23 -11.06
N HIS A 352 27.46 11.14 -11.85
CA HIS A 352 28.09 11.64 -13.06
C HIS A 352 28.97 12.88 -12.81
N TYR A 353 28.48 13.84 -12.02
CA TYR A 353 29.15 15.12 -11.80
C TYR A 353 29.80 15.25 -10.41
N GLY A 354 29.41 14.42 -9.44
CA GLY A 354 29.86 14.51 -8.05
C GLY A 354 28.81 15.15 -7.13
N GLN A 355 29.23 15.59 -5.94
CA GLN A 355 28.37 16.13 -4.89
C GLN A 355 28.93 17.44 -4.32
N GLY A 356 28.07 18.31 -3.78
CA GLY A 356 28.43 19.58 -3.12
C GLY A 356 27.98 20.83 -3.88
N ASP A 357 27.74 21.92 -3.15
CA ASP A 357 27.12 23.16 -3.67
C ASP A 357 27.84 23.77 -4.88
N ALA A 358 29.17 23.73 -4.89
CA ALA A 358 29.98 24.34 -5.95
C ALA A 358 29.70 23.74 -7.35
N ILE A 359 29.20 22.49 -7.41
CA ILE A 359 28.86 21.82 -8.67
C ILE A 359 27.47 22.24 -9.17
N TRP A 360 26.58 22.61 -8.25
CA TRP A 360 25.15 22.78 -8.52
C TRP A 360 24.68 24.23 -8.45
N SER A 361 25.61 25.19 -8.31
CA SER A 361 25.28 26.62 -8.35
C SER A 361 24.63 27.02 -9.68
N GLU A 362 25.04 26.37 -10.77
CA GLU A 362 24.48 26.52 -12.11
C GLU A 362 24.19 25.15 -12.73
N ALA A 363 23.37 25.12 -13.78
CA ALA A 363 23.05 23.89 -14.49
C ALA A 363 24.32 23.34 -15.20
N PRO A 364 24.80 22.13 -14.87
CA PRO A 364 25.98 21.58 -15.52
C PRO A 364 25.78 21.37 -17.02
N ALA A 365 26.83 21.63 -17.81
CA ALA A 365 26.82 21.35 -19.25
C ALA A 365 26.56 19.85 -19.49
N GLY A 366 25.46 19.53 -20.16
CA GLY A 366 25.04 18.14 -20.40
C GLY A 366 24.10 17.55 -19.36
N PHE A 367 23.56 18.35 -18.42
CA PHE A 367 22.52 17.94 -17.47
C PHE A 367 21.41 17.11 -18.14
N GLU A 368 20.80 17.64 -19.22
CA GLU A 368 19.71 16.97 -19.92
C GLU A 368 20.10 15.59 -20.44
N LYS A 369 21.34 15.42 -20.90
CA LYS A 369 21.82 14.15 -21.44
C LYS A 369 21.86 13.07 -20.37
N VAL A 370 22.34 13.42 -19.17
CA VAL A 370 22.38 12.51 -18.02
C VAL A 370 20.97 12.18 -17.54
N VAL A 371 20.10 13.18 -17.45
CA VAL A 371 18.70 12.98 -17.04
C VAL A 371 17.93 12.13 -18.04
N LYS A 372 18.05 12.38 -19.34
CA LYS A 372 17.43 11.54 -20.39
C LYS A 372 17.92 10.10 -20.32
N ALA A 373 19.23 9.90 -20.14
CA ALA A 373 19.78 8.56 -19.95
C ALA A 373 19.22 7.87 -18.70
N ALA A 374 19.08 8.61 -17.59
CA ALA A 374 18.49 8.08 -16.36
C ALA A 374 17.00 7.74 -16.51
N LEU A 375 16.26 8.49 -17.34
CA LEU A 375 14.82 8.32 -17.57
C LEU A 375 14.46 7.46 -18.79
N PHE A 376 15.45 6.84 -19.45
CA PHE A 376 15.25 6.10 -20.69
C PHE A 376 14.10 5.09 -20.64
N THR A 377 13.98 4.33 -19.54
CA THR A 377 12.92 3.33 -19.35
C THR A 377 11.53 3.93 -19.14
N GLU A 378 11.43 5.19 -18.74
CA GLU A 378 10.19 5.89 -18.42
C GLU A 378 9.77 6.88 -19.51
N GLU A 379 10.66 7.20 -20.46
CA GLU A 379 10.49 8.25 -21.48
C GLU A 379 9.16 8.13 -22.25
N ALA A 380 8.84 6.94 -22.74
CA ALA A 380 7.61 6.71 -23.50
C ALA A 380 6.35 6.99 -22.66
N SER A 381 6.37 6.61 -21.38
CA SER A 381 5.24 6.81 -20.47
C SER A 381 5.11 8.27 -20.04
N LEU A 382 6.24 8.95 -19.81
CA LEU A 382 6.27 10.39 -19.54
C LEU A 382 5.76 11.18 -20.73
N ALA A 383 6.23 10.88 -21.95
CA ALA A 383 5.78 11.56 -23.17
C ALA A 383 4.26 11.46 -23.34
N ILE A 384 3.69 10.28 -23.10
CA ILE A 384 2.24 10.06 -23.19
C ILE A 384 1.49 10.79 -22.09
N ALA A 385 1.96 10.71 -20.84
CA ALA A 385 1.36 11.46 -19.73
C ALA A 385 1.36 12.98 -20.01
N LYS A 386 2.43 13.52 -20.60
CA LYS A 386 2.53 14.93 -21.01
C LYS A 386 1.51 15.28 -22.09
N ARG A 387 1.39 14.44 -23.12
CA ARG A 387 0.43 14.65 -24.22
C ARG A 387 -1.01 14.64 -23.71
N LEU A 388 -1.34 13.73 -22.79
CA LEU A 388 -2.66 13.64 -22.19
C LEU A 388 -2.96 14.86 -21.30
N ALA A 389 -2.01 15.29 -20.47
CA ALA A 389 -2.16 16.50 -19.67
C ALA A 389 -2.36 17.76 -20.52
N ASN A 390 -1.76 17.81 -21.71
CA ASN A 390 -1.92 18.91 -22.67
C ASN A 390 -3.18 18.80 -23.54
N GLY A 391 -4.10 17.87 -23.25
CA GLY A 391 -5.37 17.75 -23.96
C GLY A 391 -5.26 17.25 -25.41
N VAL A 392 -4.14 16.62 -25.79
CA VAL A 392 -3.97 16.06 -27.14
C VAL A 392 -4.98 14.93 -27.37
N ARG A 393 -5.84 15.10 -28.38
CA ARG A 393 -6.96 14.18 -28.72
C ARG A 393 -6.49 13.00 -29.58
N GLY A 394 -7.33 11.96 -29.69
CA GLY A 394 -7.15 10.83 -30.63
C GLY A 394 -6.65 9.52 -30.02
N TYR A 395 -6.71 9.36 -28.70
CA TYR A 395 -6.35 8.09 -28.05
C TYR A 395 -7.53 7.11 -28.04
N THR A 396 -7.29 5.87 -28.46
CA THR A 396 -8.24 4.78 -28.25
C THR A 396 -8.28 4.38 -26.77
N ARG A 397 -9.39 3.79 -26.30
CA ARG A 397 -9.53 3.24 -24.94
C ARG A 397 -8.37 2.29 -24.59
N GLY A 398 -7.99 1.39 -25.50
CA GLY A 398 -6.88 0.46 -25.31
C GLY A 398 -5.50 1.15 -25.26
N SER A 399 -5.33 2.32 -25.88
CA SER A 399 -4.12 3.13 -25.75
C SER A 399 -4.04 3.79 -24.37
N LEU A 400 -5.15 4.35 -23.89
CA LEU A 400 -5.22 4.95 -22.55
C LEU A 400 -4.97 3.93 -21.44
N LEU A 401 -5.58 2.74 -21.55
CA LEU A 401 -5.40 1.67 -20.57
C LEU A 401 -3.95 1.22 -20.43
N ARG A 402 -3.21 1.11 -21.55
CA ARG A 402 -1.78 0.75 -21.51
C ARG A 402 -0.91 1.72 -20.71
N HIS A 403 -1.32 3.00 -20.61
CA HIS A 403 -0.60 4.03 -19.87
C HIS A 403 -1.34 4.51 -18.64
N ALA A 404 -2.45 3.85 -18.26
CA ALA A 404 -3.32 4.29 -17.18
C ALA A 404 -2.61 4.36 -15.82
N ASP A 405 -1.52 3.59 -15.63
CA ASP A 405 -0.70 3.67 -14.43
C ASP A 405 -0.04 5.06 -14.24
N TRP A 406 0.16 5.80 -15.32
CA TRP A 406 0.91 7.06 -15.35
C TRP A 406 0.03 8.31 -15.36
N ILE A 407 -1.27 8.15 -15.59
CA ILE A 407 -2.21 9.26 -15.73
C ILE A 407 -2.49 9.87 -14.35
N GLN A 408 -2.78 11.16 -14.31
CA GLN A 408 -3.27 11.80 -13.09
C GLN A 408 -4.71 11.34 -12.82
N VAL A 409 -5.03 11.08 -11.56
CA VAL A 409 -6.38 10.73 -11.15
C VAL A 409 -7.19 12.03 -11.13
N GLY A 410 -8.21 12.16 -11.98
CA GLY A 410 -9.21 13.23 -11.82
C GLY A 410 -10.01 13.04 -10.53
N ASP A 411 -11.04 13.86 -10.30
CA ASP A 411 -11.95 13.64 -9.17
C ASP A 411 -12.45 12.18 -9.15
N ALA A 412 -12.43 11.55 -7.98
CA ALA A 412 -12.63 10.10 -7.76
C ALA A 412 -13.87 9.48 -8.43
N LYS A 413 -14.86 10.30 -8.82
CA LYS A 413 -16.04 9.89 -9.59
C LYS A 413 -15.71 9.38 -11.00
N ASN A 414 -14.49 9.64 -11.49
CA ASN A 414 -14.03 9.29 -12.83
C ASN A 414 -13.08 8.07 -12.84
N LEU A 415 -12.90 7.34 -11.74
CA LEU A 415 -12.03 6.15 -11.72
C LEU A 415 -12.53 4.98 -12.62
N VAL A 416 -13.83 4.93 -12.92
CA VAL A 416 -14.44 4.00 -13.90
C VAL A 416 -14.13 4.41 -15.34
N LEU A 417 -13.80 5.69 -15.55
CA LEU A 417 -13.56 6.32 -16.84
C LEU A 417 -12.28 7.16 -16.73
N GLY A 418 -11.12 6.55 -17.01
CA GLY A 418 -9.96 7.30 -17.50
C GLY A 418 -10.23 7.99 -18.86
N LEU A 419 -11.40 8.63 -19.01
CA LEU A 419 -12.00 9.19 -20.21
C LEU A 419 -12.81 10.47 -19.95
N SER A 420 -12.99 10.94 -18.71
CA SER A 420 -13.24 12.37 -18.53
C SER A 420 -11.89 13.06 -18.30
N VAL A 421 -11.17 13.29 -19.39
CA VAL A 421 -10.26 14.42 -19.44
C VAL A 421 -11.09 15.62 -18.98
N ASP A 422 -10.65 16.32 -17.93
CA ASP A 422 -11.21 17.62 -17.57
C ASP A 422 -11.04 18.53 -18.78
N THR A 423 -12.07 18.59 -19.60
CA THR A 423 -12.20 19.62 -20.61
C THR A 423 -12.74 20.83 -19.87
N ALA A 424 -12.11 21.98 -20.07
CA ALA A 424 -12.59 23.26 -19.58
C ALA A 424 -14.11 23.36 -19.77
N ALA A 425 -14.79 23.94 -18.78
CA ALA A 425 -16.24 24.05 -18.73
C ALA A 425 -16.82 24.48 -20.10
N GLY A 426 -17.62 23.59 -20.71
CA GLY A 426 -18.45 23.93 -21.87
C GLY A 426 -18.21 23.19 -23.20
N SER A 427 -17.45 22.09 -23.26
CA SER A 427 -17.31 21.33 -24.52
C SER A 427 -18.09 20.00 -24.50
N PRO A 428 -18.96 19.73 -25.50
CA PRO A 428 -19.73 18.49 -25.55
C PRO A 428 -18.81 17.30 -25.86
N LEU A 429 -19.01 16.20 -25.12
CA LEU A 429 -18.43 14.90 -25.43
C LEU A 429 -18.88 14.48 -26.85
N PRO A 430 -18.01 13.86 -27.66
CA PRO A 430 -18.45 13.31 -28.95
C PRO A 430 -19.49 12.20 -28.71
N PRO A 431 -20.50 12.09 -29.60
CA PRO A 431 -21.53 11.09 -29.48
C PRO A 431 -20.98 9.69 -29.75
N GLN A 432 -21.46 8.74 -28.94
CA GLN A 432 -21.59 7.30 -29.21
C GLN A 432 -20.31 6.45 -29.12
N ILE A 433 -20.26 5.66 -28.04
CA ILE A 433 -19.73 4.29 -28.05
C ILE A 433 -20.96 3.40 -27.88
N GLU A 434 -21.41 2.78 -28.97
CA GLU A 434 -22.22 1.55 -28.90
C GLU A 434 -21.24 0.36 -28.87
N GLU A 435 -21.50 -0.53 -27.89
CA GLU A 435 -20.94 -1.87 -27.59
C GLU A 435 -19.50 -2.00 -27.07
#